data_AF-A0A1Q6E2U0-F1
#
_entry.id   AF-A0A1Q6E2U0-F1
#
_cell.length_a   1.000
_cell.length_b   1.000
_cell.length_c   1.000
_cell.angle_alpha   90.00
_cell.angle_beta   90.00
_cell.angle_gamma   90.00
#
_symmetry.space_group_name_H-M   'P 1'
#
loop_
_entity.id
_entity.type
_entity.pdbx_description
1 polymer ?
#
loop_
_entity_poly.entity_id
_entity_poly.type
_entity_poly.pdbx_seq_one_letter_code
_entity_poly.pdbx_strand_id
1 'polypeptide(L)'
;MCTNGINTGQFEQMIDQIDDHIKLERRWAHNLAHNASDAGFTTVGEKLHAAMQLLDEVRATLDDAKDALDEDAENASGVTVNLV
;
A
#
# COMPACT_ATOMS: atom_id res chain seq x y z
N MET A 1 -12.15 -13.15 -17.23
CA MET A 1 -11.98 -11.68 -17.26
C MET A 1 -12.57 -11.19 -18.57
N CYS A 2 -13.90 -11.03 -18.61
CA CYS A 2 -14.65 -10.78 -19.84
C CYS A 2 -14.91 -9.27 -19.96
N THR A 3 -14.28 -8.65 -20.97
CA THR A 3 -14.64 -7.47 -21.80
C THR A 3 -15.56 -6.33 -21.30
N ASN A 4 -15.85 -6.19 -20.00
CA ASN A 4 -16.78 -5.19 -19.46
C ASN A 4 -16.08 -4.14 -18.59
N GLY A 5 -15.30 -3.24 -19.20
CA GLY A 5 -14.71 -2.07 -18.53
C GLY A 5 -13.78 -2.38 -17.33
N ILE A 6 -13.20 -1.33 -16.75
CA ILE A 6 -12.46 -1.40 -15.48
C ILE A 6 -13.36 -0.77 -14.41
N ASN A 7 -13.65 -1.51 -13.35
CA ASN A 7 -14.36 -0.96 -12.19
C ASN A 7 -13.32 -0.30 -11.27
N THR A 8 -13.19 1.03 -11.37
CA THR A 8 -12.21 1.82 -10.59
C THR A 8 -12.47 1.70 -9.10
N GLY A 9 -13.73 1.73 -8.65
CA GLY A 9 -14.05 1.54 -7.23
C GLY A 9 -13.65 0.17 -6.68
N GLN A 10 -13.68 -0.90 -7.50
CA GLN A 10 -13.13 -2.20 -7.11
C GLN A 10 -11.60 -2.20 -7.08
N PHE A 11 -10.95 -1.52 -8.04
CA PHE A 11 -9.50 -1.40 -8.07
C PHE A 11 -8.97 -0.60 -6.87
N GLU A 12 -9.61 0.52 -6.54
CA GLU A 12 -9.29 1.33 -5.37
C GLU A 12 -9.43 0.52 -4.09
N GLN A 13 -10.53 -0.22 -3.91
CA GLN A 13 -10.72 -1.13 -2.77
C GLN A 13 -9.62 -2.19 -2.67
N MET A 14 -9.13 -2.70 -3.80
CA MET A 14 -8.01 -3.66 -3.81
C MET A 14 -6.69 -2.99 -3.43
N ILE A 15 -6.45 -1.75 -3.84
CA ILE A 15 -5.28 -0.96 -3.42
C ILE A 15 -5.35 -0.66 -1.91
N ASP A 16 -6.51 -0.27 -1.39
CA ASP A 16 -6.74 -0.04 0.04
C ASP A 16 -6.49 -1.32 0.86
N GLN A 17 -6.93 -2.48 0.37
CA GLN A 17 -6.61 -3.77 1.01
C GLN A 17 -5.10 -4.00 1.08
N ILE A 18 -4.35 -3.70 0.02
CA ILE A 18 -2.90 -3.81 0.05
C ILE A 18 -2.31 -2.84 1.09
N ASP A 19 -2.74 -1.58 1.14
CA ASP A 19 -2.27 -0.60 2.14
C ASP A 19 -2.52 -1.08 3.57
N ASP A 20 -3.69 -1.63 3.86
CA ASP A 20 -4.05 -2.16 5.18
C ASP A 20 -3.11 -3.30 5.62
N HIS A 21 -2.75 -4.19 4.70
CA HIS A 21 -1.77 -5.24 4.96
C HIS A 21 -0.37 -4.66 5.19
N ILE A 22 0.08 -3.72 4.36
CA ILE A 22 1.39 -3.07 4.51
C ILE A 22 1.48 -2.31 5.85
N LYS A 23 0.40 -1.64 6.26
CA LYS A 23 0.30 -0.97 7.56
C LYS A 23 0.47 -1.94 8.73
N LEU A 24 -0.08 -3.15 8.63
CA LEU A 24 0.12 -4.20 9.63
C LEU A 24 1.59 -4.62 9.71
N GLU A 25 2.21 -4.92 8.56
CA GLU A 25 3.61 -5.33 8.48
C GLU A 25 4.56 -4.22 8.98
N ARG A 26 4.27 -2.96 8.65
CA ARG A 26 5.00 -1.79 9.12
C ARG A 26 4.98 -1.68 10.64
N ARG A 27 3.83 -1.96 11.27
CA ARG A 27 3.70 -2.01 12.74
C ARG A 27 4.49 -3.17 13.34
N TRP A 28 4.49 -4.33 12.71
CA TRP A 28 5.25 -5.50 13.18
C TRP A 28 6.75 -5.29 13.06
N ALA A 29 7.23 -4.72 11.95
CA ALA A 29 8.63 -4.34 11.77
C ALA A 29 9.09 -3.38 12.87
N HIS A 30 8.29 -2.35 13.19
CA HIS A 30 8.58 -1.40 14.27
C HIS A 30 8.64 -2.06 15.66
N ASN A 31 7.63 -2.85 16.01
CA ASN A 31 7.59 -3.51 17.32
C ASN A 31 8.75 -4.52 17.49
N LEU A 32 9.08 -5.25 16.41
CA LEU A 32 10.19 -6.18 16.43
C LEU A 32 11.55 -5.46 16.47
N ALA A 33 11.66 -4.28 15.85
CA ALA A 33 12.85 -3.44 15.93
C ALA A 33 13.14 -3.05 17.39
N HIS A 34 12.12 -2.58 18.12
CA HIS A 34 12.25 -2.30 19.55
C HIS A 34 12.70 -3.53 20.35
N ASN A 35 12.04 -4.69 20.15
CA ASN A 35 12.44 -5.93 20.81
C ASN A 35 13.89 -6.33 20.52
N ALA A 36 14.35 -6.16 19.27
CA ALA A 36 15.72 -6.47 18.87
C ALA A 36 16.73 -5.51 19.53
N SER A 37 16.44 -4.20 19.52
CA SER A 37 17.29 -3.19 20.16
C SER A 37 17.39 -3.40 21.68
N ASP A 38 16.27 -3.68 22.35
CA ASP A 38 16.23 -3.92 23.80
C ASP A 38 17.00 -5.18 24.20
N ALA A 39 17.05 -6.18 23.32
CA ALA A 39 17.83 -7.41 23.50
C ALA A 39 19.32 -7.27 23.10
N GLY A 40 19.77 -6.08 22.67
CA GLY A 40 21.15 -5.81 22.28
C GLY A 40 21.51 -6.18 20.82
N PHE A 41 20.53 -6.57 20.00
CA PHE A 41 20.71 -6.81 18.57
C PHE A 41 20.59 -5.51 17.76
N THR A 42 21.43 -4.51 18.06
CA THR A 42 21.32 -3.14 17.54
C THR A 42 21.22 -3.08 16.01
N THR A 43 22.09 -3.77 15.28
CA THR A 43 22.07 -3.77 13.80
C THR A 43 20.79 -4.40 13.23
N VAL A 44 20.21 -5.40 13.91
CA VAL A 44 18.93 -5.99 13.48
C VAL A 44 17.81 -4.96 13.68
N GLY A 45 17.77 -4.29 14.84
CA GLY A 45 16.81 -3.21 15.11
C GLY A 45 16.89 -2.08 14.10
N GLU A 46 18.10 -1.63 13.75
CA GLU A 46 18.33 -0.62 12.70
C GLU A 46 17.78 -1.06 11.34
N LYS A 47 18.00 -2.31 10.93
CA LYS A 47 17.47 -2.82 9.66
C LYS A 47 15.95 -2.98 9.66
N LEU A 48 15.35 -3.32 10.80
CA LEU A 48 13.89 -3.39 10.94
C LEU A 48 13.24 -1.99 10.92
N HIS A 49 13.86 -0.98 11.53
CA HIS A 49 13.43 0.42 11.37
C HIS A 49 13.56 0.90 9.92
N ALA A 50 14.64 0.53 9.22
CA ALA A 50 14.77 0.84 7.79
C ALA A 50 13.68 0.15 6.95
N ALA A 51 13.34 -1.10 7.26
CA ALA A 51 12.24 -1.80 6.60
C ALA A 51 10.89 -1.10 6.85
N MET A 52 10.62 -0.65 8.08
CA MET A 52 9.44 0.17 8.41
C MET A 52 9.38 1.45 7.56
N GLN A 53 10.49 2.16 7.37
CA GLN A 53 10.56 3.36 6.54
C GLN A 53 10.27 3.06 5.06
N LEU A 54 10.84 1.98 4.52
CA LEU A 54 10.54 1.54 3.15
C LEU A 54 9.06 1.16 3.00
N LEU A 55 8.43 0.57 4.02
CA LEU A 55 7.00 0.31 4.01
C LEU A 55 6.19 1.60 4.03
N ASP A 56 6.63 2.65 4.75
CA ASP A 56 5.98 3.96 4.70
C ASP A 56 6.06 4.57 3.27
N GLU A 57 7.18 4.39 2.55
CA GLU A 57 7.31 4.78 1.13
C GLU A 57 6.40 3.98 0.20
N VAL A 58 6.26 2.66 0.42
CA VAL A 58 5.30 1.83 -0.33
C VAL A 58 3.88 2.37 -0.14
N ARG A 59 3.49 2.73 1.09
CA ARG A 59 2.15 3.30 1.36
C ARG A 59 1.93 4.62 0.63
N ALA A 60 2.94 5.50 0.60
CA ALA A 60 2.87 6.73 -0.19
C ALA A 60 2.69 6.43 -1.69
N THR A 61 3.40 5.41 -2.21
CA THR A 61 3.28 5.00 -3.61
C THR A 61 1.90 4.39 -3.92
N LEU A 62 1.26 3.72 -2.94
CA LEU A 62 -0.11 3.21 -3.09
C LEU A 62 -1.14 4.34 -3.15
N ASP A 63 -0.93 5.42 -2.39
CA ASP A 63 -1.75 6.64 -2.47
C ASP A 63 -1.60 7.30 -3.86
N ASP A 64 -0.36 7.47 -4.33
CA ASP A 64 -0.08 7.97 -5.69
C ASP A 64 -0.73 7.07 -6.77
N ALA A 65 -0.79 5.75 -6.54
CA ALA A 65 -1.43 4.81 -7.46
C ALA A 65 -2.97 4.94 -7.48
N LYS A 66 -3.58 5.41 -6.39
CA LYS A 66 -5.03 5.73 -6.37
C LYS A 66 -5.30 6.99 -7.17
N ASP A 67 -4.48 8.03 -7.00
CA ASP A 67 -4.58 9.26 -7.79
C ASP A 67 -4.40 8.95 -9.29
N ALA A 68 -3.40 8.13 -9.63
CA ALA A 68 -3.17 7.70 -11.01
C ALA A 68 -4.32 6.86 -11.59
N LEU A 69 -5.00 6.04 -10.77
CA LEU A 69 -6.16 5.26 -11.20
C LEU A 69 -7.30 6.18 -11.67
N ASP A 70 -7.53 7.28 -10.97
CA ASP A 70 -8.56 8.25 -11.33
C ASP A 70 -8.20 8.97 -12.64
N GLU A 71 -6.95 9.42 -12.80
CA GLU A 71 -6.46 10.04 -14.04
C GLU A 71 -6.53 9.07 -15.23
N ASP A 72 -6.10 7.82 -15.03
CA ASP A 72 -6.15 6.78 -16.07
C ASP A 72 -7.60 6.45 -16.45
N ALA A 73 -8.52 6.45 -15.48
CA ALA A 73 -9.93 6.20 -15.72
C ALA A 73 -10.59 7.27 -16.58
N GLU A 74 -10.22 8.55 -16.42
CA GLU A 74 -10.67 9.65 -17.28
C GLU A 74 -10.17 9.50 -18.72
N ASN A 75 -8.96 8.95 -18.89
CA ASN A 75 -8.31 8.77 -20.19
C ASN A 75 -8.63 7.42 -20.86
N ALA A 76 -9.21 6.46 -20.12
CA ALA A 76 -9.50 5.13 -20.61
C ALA A 76 -10.74 5.09 -21.52
N SER A 77 -10.59 4.58 -22.75
CA SER A 77 -11.71 4.34 -23.67
C SER A 77 -12.47 3.05 -23.30
N GLY A 78 -13.24 3.08 -22.20
CA GLY A 78 -14.05 1.94 -21.76
C GLY A 78 -14.95 2.31 -20.57
N VAL A 79 -16.28 2.31 -20.82
CA VAL A 79 -17.40 2.63 -19.90
C VAL A 79 -17.03 2.84 -18.43
N THR A 80 -17.10 4.09 -17.97
CA THR A 80 -17.04 4.51 -16.57
C THR A 80 -18.37 4.22 -15.88
N VAL A 81 -18.42 3.25 -14.97
CA VAL A 81 -19.61 3.00 -14.13
C VAL A 81 -19.39 3.65 -12.76
N ASN A 82 -19.88 4.88 -12.60
CA ASN A 82 -20.13 5.44 -11.27
C ASN A 82 -21.40 4.76 -10.72
N LEU A 83 -21.24 3.80 -9.80
CA LEU A 83 -22.34 3.25 -9.03
C LEU A 83 -22.46 4.02 -7.71
N VAL A 84 -23.69 4.47 -7.49
CA VAL A 84 -24.23 5.37 -6.45
C VAL A 84 -23.75 5.07 -5.04
#